data_AF-A0AAW6YDL5-F1
#
_entry.id   AF-A0AAW6YDL5-F1
#
_cell.length_a   1.000
_cell.length_b   1.000
_cell.length_c   1.000
_cell.angle_alpha   90.00
_cell.angle_beta   90.00
_cell.angle_gamma   90.00
#
_symmetry.space_group_name_H-M   'P 1'
#
loop_
_entity.id
_entity.type
_entity.pdbx_description
1 polymer ?
#
loop_
_entity_poly.entity_id
_entity_poly.type
_entity_poly.pdbx_seq_one_letter_code
_entity_poly.pdbx_strand_id
1 'polypeptide(L)'
;SAPIAPNLPGKDLDGIHFLKLFQEGQAVDQELSKDGVDTVAVIGAGYIGVEIAEAARRRGKNVLLFDAEDTCLASYYDKEFSQLMDENLKENGIETHYGE
;
A
#
# COMPACT_ATOMS: atom_id res chain seq x y z
N SER A 1 -3.33 10.82 -16.31
CA SER A 1 -3.10 11.42 -14.97
C SER A 1 -1.74 10.98 -14.45
N ALA A 2 -1.27 11.51 -13.32
CA ALA A 2 -0.04 11.09 -12.64
C ALA A 2 -0.38 10.77 -11.16
N PRO A 3 0.46 10.00 -10.44
CA PRO A 3 0.32 9.83 -9.00
C PRO A 3 0.42 11.18 -8.28
N ILE A 4 -0.27 11.30 -7.15
CA ILE A 4 -0.11 12.46 -6.28
C ILE A 4 1.18 12.25 -5.48
N ALA A 5 2.14 13.16 -5.63
CA ALA A 5 3.37 13.20 -4.87
C ALA A 5 3.31 14.39 -3.90
N PRO A 6 2.98 14.18 -2.61
CA PRO A 6 2.85 15.28 -1.68
C PRO A 6 4.22 15.94 -1.43
N ASN A 7 4.22 17.25 -1.23
CA ASN A 7 5.45 18.02 -1.02
C ASN A 7 5.81 18.07 0.47
N LEU A 8 6.48 17.01 0.95
CA LEU A 8 6.90 16.88 2.36
C LEU A 8 8.42 16.61 2.50
N PRO A 9 9.01 16.88 3.68
CA PRO A 9 10.39 16.49 3.96
C PRO A 9 10.60 14.99 3.75
N GLY A 10 11.69 14.62 3.06
CA GLY A 10 12.01 13.22 2.79
C GLY A 10 11.34 12.61 1.54
N LYS A 11 10.56 13.39 0.77
CA LYS A 11 9.89 12.90 -0.46
C LYS A 11 10.82 12.34 -1.55
N ASP A 12 12.12 12.67 -1.47
CA ASP A 12 13.15 12.26 -2.44
C ASP A 12 14.13 11.23 -1.84
N LEU A 13 13.78 10.61 -0.70
CA LEU A 13 14.58 9.52 -0.12
C LEU A 13 14.54 8.28 -1.01
N ASP A 14 15.63 7.52 -1.00
CA ASP A 14 15.70 6.21 -1.65
C ASP A 14 14.65 5.26 -1.03
N GLY A 15 14.11 4.36 -1.85
CA GLY A 15 13.08 3.40 -1.45
C GLY A 15 11.64 3.93 -1.54
N ILE A 16 11.44 5.17 -1.99
CA ILE A 16 10.11 5.69 -2.34
C ILE A 16 9.80 5.37 -3.80
N HIS A 17 8.69 4.68 -4.04
CA HIS A 17 8.25 4.29 -5.38
C HIS A 17 6.82 4.75 -5.63
N PHE A 18 6.56 5.18 -6.87
CA PHE A 18 5.22 5.40 -7.38
C PHE A 18 4.85 4.27 -8.32
N LEU A 19 3.55 3.95 -8.44
CA LEU A 19 3.09 2.83 -9.25
C LEU A 19 1.88 3.24 -10.11
N LYS A 20 2.15 3.51 -11.39
CA LYS A 20 1.13 3.81 -12.39
C LYS A 20 1.45 3.17 -13.74
N LEU A 21 2.68 3.33 -14.18
CA LEU A 21 3.17 2.81 -15.45
C LEU A 21 3.69 1.39 -15.28
N PHE A 22 3.70 0.65 -16.38
CA PHE A 22 4.22 -0.72 -16.39
C PHE A 22 5.67 -0.78 -15.90
N GLN A 23 6.52 0.16 -16.34
CA GLN A 23 7.93 0.22 -15.98
C GLN A 23 8.13 0.49 -14.49
N GLU A 24 7.26 1.31 -13.89
CA GLU A 24 7.24 1.55 -12.44
C GLU A 24 6.85 0.28 -11.68
N GLY A 25 5.86 -0.46 -12.18
CA GLY A 25 5.51 -1.78 -11.65
C GLY A 25 6.66 -2.79 -11.70
N GLN A 26 7.43 -2.81 -12.80
CA GLN A 26 8.63 -3.65 -12.90
C GLN A 26 9.71 -3.24 -11.88
N ALA A 27 9.91 -1.94 -11.67
CA ALA A 27 10.86 -1.45 -10.69
C ALA A 27 10.47 -1.84 -9.26
N VAL A 28 9.18 -1.72 -8.90
CA VAL A 28 8.67 -2.15 -7.59
C VAL A 28 8.80 -3.67 -7.42
N ASP A 29 8.47 -4.47 -8.43
CA ASP A 29 8.62 -5.93 -8.36
C ASP A 29 10.08 -6.35 -8.14
N GLN A 30 11.02 -5.67 -8.80
CA GLN A 30 12.45 -5.87 -8.57
C GLN A 30 12.86 -5.45 -7.16
N GLU A 31 12.37 -4.32 -6.65
CA GLU A 31 12.67 -3.86 -5.28
C GLU A 31 12.20 -4.87 -4.24
N LEU A 32 10.95 -5.35 -4.37
CA LEU A 32 10.38 -6.37 -3.48
C LEU A 32 11.16 -7.69 -3.52
N SER A 33 11.89 -7.96 -4.60
CA SER A 33 12.69 -9.17 -4.76
C SER A 33 14.10 -9.06 -4.17
N LYS A 34 14.54 -7.87 -3.73
CA LYS A 34 15.87 -7.67 -3.14
C LYS A 34 15.93 -8.25 -1.73
N ASP A 35 17.10 -8.81 -1.41
CA ASP A 35 17.46 -9.18 -0.04
C ASP A 35 17.54 -7.92 0.84
N GLY A 36 17.00 -8.01 2.06
CA GLY A 36 16.99 -6.90 3.03
C GLY A 36 15.80 -5.95 2.92
N VAL A 37 14.93 -6.10 1.91
CA VAL A 37 13.61 -5.44 1.89
C VAL A 37 12.63 -6.35 2.62
N ASP A 38 12.53 -6.25 3.93
CA ASP A 38 11.67 -7.12 4.75
C ASP A 38 10.31 -6.48 5.08
N THR A 39 10.27 -5.16 5.14
CA THR A 39 9.07 -4.38 5.48
C THR A 39 8.73 -3.40 4.37
N VAL A 40 7.45 -3.34 4.00
CA VAL A 40 6.92 -2.48 2.93
C VAL A 40 5.79 -1.65 3.51
N ALA A 41 5.94 -0.32 3.43
CA ALA A 41 4.86 0.61 3.71
C ALA A 41 4.14 0.97 2.41
N VAL A 42 2.81 0.85 2.40
CA VAL A 42 1.94 1.24 1.30
C VAL A 42 1.14 2.46 1.75
N ILE A 43 1.25 3.57 1.02
CA ILE A 43 0.60 4.83 1.37
C ILE A 43 -0.63 5.05 0.49
N GLY A 44 -1.81 5.03 1.12
CA GLY A 44 -3.13 5.02 0.52
C GLY A 44 -3.67 3.60 0.39
N ALA A 45 -4.86 3.35 0.92
CA ALA A 45 -5.64 2.11 0.90
C ALA A 45 -6.85 2.18 -0.06
N GLY A 46 -6.71 2.91 -1.17
CA GLY A 46 -7.58 2.77 -2.34
C GLY A 46 -7.30 1.46 -3.11
N TYR A 47 -7.93 1.27 -4.27
CA TYR A 47 -7.78 0.03 -5.06
C TYR A 47 -6.33 -0.40 -5.26
N ILE A 48 -5.48 0.51 -5.78
CA ILE A 48 -4.08 0.20 -6.07
C ILE A 48 -3.32 -0.16 -4.79
N GLY A 49 -3.55 0.57 -3.70
CA GLY A 49 -2.86 0.33 -2.44
C GLY A 49 -3.19 -1.03 -1.84
N VAL A 50 -4.47 -1.39 -1.82
CA VAL A 50 -4.93 -2.70 -1.32
C VAL A 50 -4.35 -3.84 -2.16
N GLU A 51 -4.36 -3.72 -3.49
CA GLU A 51 -3.78 -4.73 -4.39
C GLU A 51 -2.27 -4.88 -4.17
N ILE A 52 -1.54 -3.77 -4.00
CA ILE A 52 -0.09 -3.81 -3.76
C ILE A 52 0.25 -4.34 -2.35
N ALA A 53 -0.56 -4.02 -1.34
CA ALA A 53 -0.40 -4.56 0.00
C ALA A 53 -0.55 -6.09 0.00
N GLU A 54 -1.58 -6.63 -0.66
CA GLU A 54 -1.77 -8.07 -0.83
C GLU A 54 -0.60 -8.71 -1.60
N ALA A 55 -0.19 -8.08 -2.71
CA ALA A 55 0.88 -8.59 -3.56
C ALA A 55 2.24 -8.60 -2.85
N ALA A 56 2.54 -7.59 -2.04
CA ALA A 56 3.75 -7.53 -1.22
C ALA A 56 3.70 -8.57 -0.10
N ARG A 57 2.54 -8.73 0.55
CA ARG A 57 2.35 -9.74 1.61
C ARG A 57 2.57 -11.16 1.07
N ARG A 58 2.08 -11.46 -0.12
CA ARG A 58 2.30 -12.75 -0.82
C ARG A 58 3.74 -13.02 -1.21
N ARG A 59 4.57 -11.99 -1.31
CA ARG A 59 6.03 -12.09 -1.47
C ARG A 59 6.76 -12.25 -0.13
N GLY A 60 6.02 -12.49 0.96
CA GLY A 60 6.58 -12.76 2.28
C GLY A 60 7.01 -11.51 3.05
N LYS A 61 6.60 -10.31 2.59
CA LYS A 61 6.96 -9.06 3.26
C LYS A 61 6.06 -8.79 4.47
N ASN A 62 6.59 -8.06 5.44
CA ASN A 62 5.79 -7.40 6.46
C ASN A 62 5.18 -6.15 5.82
N VAL A 63 3.85 -6.02 5.85
CA VAL A 63 3.17 -4.94 5.12
C VAL A 63 2.45 -4.04 6.11
N LEU A 64 2.75 -2.75 6.02
CA LEU A 64 2.06 -1.68 6.72
C LEU A 64 1.23 -0.90 5.68
N LEU A 65 -0.09 -0.87 5.82
CA LEU A 65 -0.99 -0.18 4.92
C LEU A 65 -1.59 1.06 5.60
N PHE A 66 -1.29 2.24 5.05
CA PHE A 66 -1.73 3.52 5.59
C PHE A 66 -2.85 4.14 4.76
N ASP A 67 -3.82 4.78 5.39
CA ASP A 67 -4.77 5.68 4.73
C ASP A 67 -5.21 6.81 5.67
N ALA A 68 -5.51 7.97 5.10
CA ALA A 68 -6.06 9.11 5.84
C ALA A 68 -7.54 8.90 6.21
N GLU A 69 -8.24 8.01 5.50
CA GLU A 69 -9.61 7.61 5.79
C GLU A 69 -9.69 6.55 6.88
N ASP A 70 -10.88 6.38 7.48
CA ASP A 70 -11.11 5.46 8.61
C ASP A 70 -11.07 3.97 8.24
N THR A 71 -11.12 3.62 6.95
CA THR A 71 -11.14 2.24 6.45
C THR A 71 -10.50 2.14 5.06
N CYS A 72 -10.04 0.93 4.67
CA CYS A 72 -9.64 0.68 3.30
C CYS A 72 -10.82 0.91 2.33
N LEU A 73 -10.53 1.32 1.10
CA LEU A 73 -11.53 1.51 0.04
C LEU A 73 -12.72 2.43 0.42
N ALA A 74 -12.55 3.33 1.40
CA ALA A 74 -13.62 4.16 1.97
C ALA A 74 -14.36 5.01 0.93
N SER A 75 -13.69 5.44 -0.14
CA SER A 75 -14.30 6.22 -1.22
C SER A 75 -15.08 5.39 -2.26
N TYR A 76 -15.06 4.06 -2.15
CA TYR A 76 -15.60 3.16 -3.18
C TYR A 76 -16.76 2.29 -2.68
N TYR A 77 -16.81 2.01 -1.38
CA TYR A 77 -17.81 1.12 -0.79
C TYR A 77 -18.37 1.71 0.51
N ASP A 78 -19.58 1.28 0.86
CA ASP A 78 -20.16 1.59 2.16
C ASP A 78 -19.34 0.96 3.29
N LYS A 79 -19.40 1.59 4.46
CA LYS A 79 -18.61 1.22 5.65
C LYS A 79 -18.69 -0.27 6.01
N GLU A 80 -19.86 -0.89 5.85
CA GLU A 80 -20.04 -2.32 6.14
C GLU A 80 -19.16 -3.21 5.26
N PHE A 81 -18.99 -2.85 3.99
CA PHE A 81 -18.13 -3.60 3.07
C PHE A 81 -16.65 -3.29 3.28
N SER A 82 -16.29 -2.04 3.53
CA SER A 82 -14.89 -1.69 3.79
C SER A 82 -14.39 -2.28 5.11
N GLN A 83 -15.24 -2.40 6.13
CA GLN A 83 -14.91 -3.07 7.39
C GLN A 83 -14.65 -4.57 7.18
N LEU A 84 -15.51 -5.26 6.41
CA LEU A 84 -15.28 -6.67 6.09
C LEU A 84 -13.97 -6.88 5.32
N MET A 85 -13.65 -5.98 4.39
CA MET A 85 -12.38 -6.03 3.67
C MET A 85 -11.19 -5.76 4.61
N ASP A 86 -11.29 -4.78 5.51
CA ASP A 86 -10.24 -4.50 6.49
C ASP A 86 -9.97 -5.68 7.43
N GLU A 87 -11.02 -6.34 7.92
CA GLU A 87 -10.90 -7.58 8.70
C GLU A 87 -10.14 -8.65 7.91
N ASN A 88 -10.50 -8.86 6.64
CA ASN A 88 -9.81 -9.80 5.76
C ASN A 88 -8.33 -9.42 5.55
N LEU A 89 -7.99 -8.14 5.40
CA LEU A 89 -6.59 -7.70 5.27
C LEU A 89 -5.80 -8.02 6.54
N LYS A 90 -6.36 -7.72 7.72
CA LYS A 90 -5.75 -8.02 9.03
C LYS A 90 -5.55 -9.52 9.24
N GLU A 91 -6.55 -10.33 8.93
CA GLU A 91 -6.47 -11.80 9.04
C GLU A 91 -5.36 -12.39 8.15
N ASN A 92 -5.05 -11.75 7.04
CA ASN A 92 -3.96 -12.14 6.13
C ASN A 92 -2.59 -11.50 6.49
N GLY A 93 -2.50 -10.85 7.65
CA GLY A 93 -1.25 -10.33 8.20
C GLY A 93 -0.78 -9.02 7.54
N ILE A 94 -1.71 -8.22 7.03
CA ILE A 94 -1.44 -6.83 6.67
C ILE A 94 -1.78 -5.97 7.90
N GLU A 95 -0.81 -5.22 8.38
CA GLU A 95 -1.00 -4.28 9.49
C GLU A 95 -1.57 -2.99 8.92
N THR A 96 -2.77 -2.60 9.38
CA THR A 96 -3.48 -1.44 8.84
C THR A 96 -3.46 -0.26 9.81
N HIS A 97 -3.18 0.92 9.26
CA HIS A 97 -3.06 2.20 9.94
C HIS A 97 -3.99 3.20 9.26
N TYR A 98 -5.11 3.52 9.89
CA TYR A 98 -6.14 4.38 9.33
C TYR A 98 -6.31 5.65 10.15
N GLY A 99 -6.68 6.74 9.48
CA GLY A 99 -6.73 8.07 10.09
C GLY A 99 -5.35 8.65 10.40
N GLU A 100 -4.30 8.17 9.71
CA GLU A 100 -2.90 8.58 9.85
C GLU A 100 -2.32 9.17 8.55
#